data_AF-A0AAD0ZL71-F1
#
_entry.id   AF-A0AAD0ZL71-F1
#
_cell.length_a   1.000
_cell.length_b   1.000
_cell.length_c   1.000
_cell.angle_alpha   90.00
_cell.angle_beta   90.00
_cell.angle_gamma   90.00
#
_symmetry.space_group_name_H-M   'P 1'
#
loop_
_entity.id
_entity.type
_entity.pdbx_description
1 polymer ?
#
loop_
_entity_poly.entity_id
_entity_poly.type
_entity_poly.pdbx_seq_one_letter_code
_entity_poly.pdbx_strand_id
1 'polypeptide(L)'
;MAGAAWRFLQPSNDCLVTLPDPLAADAMRQLATGSARDIPLLAGESGAAGLAGPSLMCKDGARRKVAHLDAHSRVLLIHTEGATSPAVYQQLVGETADSVLQRQQQWRQAPIA
;
A
#
# COMPACT_ATOMS: atom_id res chain seq x y z
N MET A 1 -13.72 -26.83 5.46
CA MET A 1 -13.59 -26.70 4.00
C MET A 1 -13.16 -25.28 3.68
N ALA A 2 -12.14 -25.07 2.84
CA ALA A 2 -11.78 -23.73 2.39
C ALA A 2 -12.93 -23.15 1.53
N GLY A 3 -13.22 -21.86 1.66
CA GLY A 3 -14.35 -21.20 1.00
C GLY A 3 -14.29 -21.24 -0.53
N ALA A 4 -15.42 -20.95 -1.20
CA ALA A 4 -15.55 -21.09 -2.65
C ALA A 4 -14.48 -20.32 -3.47
N ALA A 5 -14.01 -19.17 -2.96
CA ALA A 5 -12.97 -18.34 -3.58
C ALA A 5 -11.58 -18.99 -3.55
N TRP A 6 -11.25 -19.76 -2.51
CA TRP A 6 -9.91 -20.33 -2.34
C TRP A 6 -9.52 -21.28 -3.48
N ARG A 7 -10.51 -21.98 -4.06
CA ARG A 7 -10.31 -22.88 -5.20
C ARG A 7 -9.75 -22.17 -6.43
N PHE A 8 -10.06 -20.88 -6.59
CA PHE A 8 -9.53 -20.06 -7.69
C PHE A 8 -8.22 -19.39 -7.31
N LEU A 9 -8.09 -18.93 -6.07
CA LEU A 9 -6.89 -18.21 -5.61
C LEU A 9 -5.68 -19.14 -5.49
N GLN A 10 -5.84 -20.34 -4.91
CA GLN A 10 -4.72 -21.23 -4.61
C GLN A 10 -3.83 -21.59 -5.83
N PRO A 11 -4.38 -21.92 -7.01
CA PRO A 11 -3.55 -22.18 -8.19
C PRO A 11 -3.05 -20.91 -8.90
N SER A 12 -3.59 -19.73 -8.58
CA SER A 12 -3.27 -18.47 -9.27
C SER A 12 -2.32 -17.55 -8.51
N ASN A 13 -1.91 -17.91 -7.29
CA ASN A 13 -0.95 -17.14 -6.51
C ASN A 13 0.44 -17.75 -6.58
N ASP A 14 1.44 -16.96 -6.99
CA ASP A 14 2.85 -17.36 -6.93
C ASP A 14 3.40 -17.29 -5.50
N CYS A 15 2.89 -16.38 -4.68
CA CYS A 15 3.30 -16.22 -3.30
C CYS A 15 2.15 -15.74 -2.39
N LEU A 16 2.26 -16.07 -1.10
CA LEU A 16 1.40 -15.57 -0.03
C LEU A 16 2.29 -14.92 1.03
N VAL A 17 1.90 -13.75 1.51
CA VAL A 17 2.70 -12.95 2.44
C VAL A 17 1.88 -12.69 3.70
N THR A 18 2.49 -12.96 4.86
CA THR A 18 1.97 -12.52 6.15
C THR A 18 2.70 -11.23 6.55
N LEU A 19 1.93 -10.19 6.88
CA LEU A 19 2.46 -8.87 7.20
C LEU A 19 2.07 -8.49 8.64
N PRO A 20 3.04 -8.07 9.46
CA PRO A 20 2.74 -7.41 10.74
C PRO A 20 2.07 -6.05 10.52
N ASP A 21 1.09 -5.71 11.35
CA ASP A 21 0.35 -4.44 11.32
C ASP A 21 1.25 -3.19 11.28
N PRO A 22 2.40 -3.11 11.99
CA PRO A 22 3.29 -1.96 11.89
C PRO A 22 3.79 -1.67 10.47
N LEU A 23 3.95 -2.69 9.63
CA LEU A 23 4.35 -2.50 8.23
C LEU A 23 3.22 -1.92 7.38
N ALA A 24 1.96 -2.25 7.69
CA ALA A 24 0.82 -1.60 7.05
C ALA A 24 0.76 -0.12 7.45
N ALA A 25 0.98 0.20 8.73
CA ALA A 25 1.06 1.58 9.21
C ALA A 25 2.22 2.37 8.59
N ASP A 26 3.39 1.74 8.39
CA ASP A 26 4.51 2.34 7.64
C ASP A 26 4.12 2.68 6.19
N ALA A 27 3.42 1.76 5.52
CA ALA A 27 2.93 1.98 4.17
C ALA A 27 1.86 3.09 4.12
N MET A 28 0.98 3.20 5.12
CA MET A 28 0.04 4.32 5.23
C MET A 28 0.78 5.65 5.30
N ARG A 29 1.83 5.74 6.14
CA ARG A 29 2.68 6.94 6.25
C ARG A 29 3.36 7.28 4.93
N GLN A 30 3.91 6.28 4.24
CA GLN A 30 4.55 6.47 2.94
C GLN A 30 3.58 6.99 1.88
N LEU A 31 2.39 6.38 1.78
CA LEU A 31 1.33 6.78 0.84
C LEU A 31 0.81 8.19 1.16
N ALA A 32 0.58 8.50 2.43
CA ALA A 32 0.15 9.82 2.88
C ALA A 32 1.19 10.90 2.58
N THR A 33 2.48 10.59 2.77
CA THR A 33 3.57 11.55 2.52
C THR A 33 3.62 11.96 1.05
N GLY A 34 3.58 10.97 0.14
CA GLY A 34 3.79 11.22 -1.29
C GLY A 34 5.17 11.81 -1.59
N SER A 35 5.34 12.38 -2.78
CA SER A 35 6.54 13.11 -3.20
C SER A 35 6.22 14.09 -4.34
N ALA A 36 7.23 14.80 -4.84
CA ALA A 36 7.06 15.59 -6.07
C ALA A 36 6.66 14.72 -7.29
N ARG A 37 6.95 13.41 -7.26
CA ARG A 37 6.63 12.46 -8.33
C ARG A 37 5.49 11.49 -7.97
N ASP A 38 5.14 11.41 -6.69
CA ASP A 38 4.15 10.47 -6.19
C ASP A 38 3.02 11.23 -5.51
N ILE A 39 1.79 11.03 -6.01
CA ILE A 39 0.62 11.66 -5.43
C ILE A 39 0.43 11.22 -3.96
N PRO A 40 0.20 12.15 -3.02
CA PRO A 40 -0.26 11.81 -1.68
C PRO A 40 -1.57 11.00 -1.77
N LEU A 41 -1.62 9.84 -1.12
CA LEU A 41 -2.76 8.95 -1.15
C LEU A 41 -3.29 8.70 0.26
N LEU A 42 -4.58 8.99 0.46
CA LEU A 42 -5.29 8.60 1.68
C LEU A 42 -5.53 7.09 1.64
N ALA A 43 -4.81 6.34 2.48
CA ALA A 43 -4.94 4.89 2.53
C ALA A 43 -5.15 4.37 3.95
N GLY A 44 -6.22 3.60 4.16
CA GLY A 44 -6.40 2.82 5.38
C GLY A 44 -5.43 1.64 5.47
N GLU A 45 -5.45 0.92 6.58
CA GLU A 45 -4.54 -0.20 6.85
C GLU A 45 -4.62 -1.28 5.76
N SER A 46 -5.83 -1.74 5.40
CA SER A 46 -6.00 -2.77 4.37
C SER A 46 -5.59 -2.25 2.99
N GLY A 47 -5.90 -0.99 2.71
CA GLY A 47 -5.54 -0.33 1.46
C GLY A 47 -4.04 -0.09 1.30
N ALA A 48 -3.30 0.04 2.40
CA ALA A 48 -1.85 0.23 2.42
C ALA A 48 -1.08 -1.09 2.48
N ALA A 49 -1.69 -2.17 2.99
CA ALA A 49 -1.07 -3.51 3.06
C ALA A 49 -0.57 -4.01 1.69
N GLY A 50 -1.28 -3.65 0.61
CA GLY A 50 -0.86 -3.94 -0.77
C GLY A 50 0.52 -3.35 -1.13
N LEU A 51 0.91 -2.20 -0.58
CA LEU A 51 2.24 -1.61 -0.75
C LEU A 51 3.26 -2.23 0.22
N ALA A 52 2.84 -2.50 1.46
CA ALA A 52 3.70 -3.05 2.50
C ALA A 52 4.32 -4.40 2.11
N GLY A 53 3.53 -5.28 1.46
CA GLY A 53 3.97 -6.61 1.02
C GLY A 53 5.18 -6.60 0.09
N PRO A 54 5.06 -6.03 -1.12
CA PRO A 54 6.19 -5.90 -2.04
C PRO A 54 7.37 -5.14 -1.45
N SER A 55 7.11 -4.10 -0.65
CA SER A 55 8.17 -3.33 0.02
C SER A 55 8.99 -4.19 0.99
N LEU A 56 8.33 -5.07 1.76
CA LEU A 56 8.99 -6.04 2.62
C LEU A 56 9.80 -7.06 1.80
N MET A 57 9.23 -7.57 0.72
CA MET A 57 9.90 -8.55 -0.14
C MET A 57 11.15 -7.98 -0.79
N CYS A 58 11.09 -6.74 -1.28
CA CYS A 58 12.23 -6.07 -1.92
C CYS A 58 13.42 -5.81 -0.99
N LYS A 59 13.20 -5.73 0.34
CA LYS A 59 14.25 -5.56 1.35
C LYS A 59 15.02 -6.85 1.65
N ASP A 60 14.50 -8.01 1.24
CA ASP A 60 15.11 -9.34 1.45
C ASP A 60 15.39 -10.01 0.10
N GLY A 61 16.67 -10.23 -0.21
CA GLY A 61 17.08 -10.79 -1.51
C GLY A 61 16.51 -12.18 -1.80
N ALA A 62 16.22 -12.99 -0.79
CA ALA A 62 15.60 -14.31 -0.98
C ALA A 62 14.10 -14.18 -1.29
N ARG A 63 13.38 -13.36 -0.51
CA ARG A 63 11.95 -13.11 -0.75
C ARG A 63 11.70 -12.43 -2.09
N ARG A 64 12.53 -11.46 -2.45
CA ARG A 64 12.48 -10.78 -3.74
C ARG A 64 12.60 -11.75 -4.92
N LYS A 65 13.51 -12.73 -4.82
CA LYS A 65 13.68 -13.79 -5.84
C LYS A 65 12.44 -14.68 -5.94
N VAL A 66 11.86 -15.09 -4.81
CA VAL A 66 10.63 -15.89 -4.80
C VAL A 66 9.46 -15.13 -5.43
N ALA A 67 9.37 -13.82 -5.20
CA ALA A 67 8.33 -12.97 -5.77
C ALA A 67 8.60 -12.53 -7.23
N HIS A 68 9.73 -12.96 -7.83
CA HIS A 68 10.15 -12.56 -9.18
C HIS A 68 10.20 -11.04 -9.39
N LEU A 69 10.53 -10.27 -8.35
CA LEU A 69 10.59 -8.81 -8.42
C LEU A 69 12.01 -8.33 -8.79
N ASP A 70 12.09 -7.45 -9.77
CA ASP A 70 13.31 -6.80 -10.23
C ASP A 70 13.06 -5.36 -10.69
N ALA A 71 14.08 -4.72 -11.26
CA ALA A 71 14.02 -3.34 -11.75
C ALA A 71 13.12 -3.14 -12.99
N HIS A 72 12.72 -4.23 -13.66
CA HIS A 72 11.84 -4.20 -14.85
C HIS A 72 10.39 -4.55 -14.53
N SER A 73 10.14 -5.02 -13.30
CA SER A 73 8.83 -5.41 -12.81
C SER A 73 7.86 -4.23 -12.79
N ARG A 74 6.62 -4.47 -13.24
CA ARG A 74 5.50 -3.52 -13.14
C ARG A 74 4.49 -4.08 -12.15
N VAL A 75 4.36 -3.41 -11.01
CA VAL A 75 3.52 -3.87 -9.90
C VAL A 75 2.20 -3.10 -9.91
N LEU A 76 1.08 -3.83 -10.02
CA LEU A 76 -0.27 -3.28 -9.83
C LEU A 76 -0.69 -3.49 -8.38
N LEU A 77 -1.10 -2.40 -7.71
CA LEU A 77 -1.67 -2.44 -6.38
C LEU A 77 -3.14 -2.03 -6.45
N ILE A 78 -4.02 -2.79 -5.78
CA ILE A 78 -5.43 -2.45 -5.63
C ILE A 78 -5.62 -1.83 -4.25
N HIS A 79 -5.99 -0.56 -4.26
CA HIS A 79 -6.30 0.18 -3.06
C HIS A 79 -7.79 0.05 -2.73
N THR A 80 -8.12 -0.60 -1.61
CA THR A 80 -9.50 -0.99 -1.29
C THR A 80 -10.23 -0.01 -0.37
N GLU A 81 -9.52 0.74 0.48
CA GLU A 81 -10.13 1.61 1.48
C GLU A 81 -9.27 2.83 1.86
N GLY A 82 -9.91 3.97 2.09
CA GLY A 82 -9.30 5.13 2.73
C GLY A 82 -9.29 5.01 4.27
N ALA A 83 -9.26 6.14 4.98
CA ALA A 83 -9.33 6.17 6.43
C ALA A 83 -10.74 5.82 6.97
N THR A 84 -11.06 4.53 7.05
CA THR A 84 -12.34 4.02 7.59
C THR A 84 -12.57 4.41 9.04
N SER A 85 -11.48 4.54 9.82
CA SER A 85 -11.48 5.05 11.19
C SER A 85 -10.56 6.28 11.30
N PRO A 86 -11.09 7.51 11.20
CA PRO A 86 -10.28 8.73 11.20
C PRO A 86 -9.36 8.89 12.42
N ALA A 87 -9.84 8.51 13.61
CA ALA A 87 -9.04 8.60 14.84
C ALA A 87 -7.83 7.64 14.83
N VAL A 88 -8.04 6.39 14.39
CA VAL A 88 -6.97 5.39 14.26
C VAL A 88 -5.99 5.81 13.17
N TYR A 89 -6.50 6.27 12.03
CA TYR A 89 -5.66 6.79 10.95
C TYR A 89 -4.75 7.91 11.45
N GLN A 90 -5.28 8.90 12.18
CA GLN A 90 -4.50 10.00 12.70
C GLN A 90 -3.45 9.54 13.71
N GLN A 91 -3.74 8.55 14.56
CA GLN A 91 -2.76 7.95 15.46
C GLN A 91 -1.61 7.26 14.71
N LEU A 92 -1.93 6.51 13.65
CA LEU A 92 -0.94 5.75 12.90
C LEU A 92 -0.11 6.65 11.97
N VAL A 93 -0.74 7.62 11.31
CA VAL A 93 -0.10 8.43 10.26
C VAL A 93 0.51 9.72 10.82
N GLY A 94 -0.06 10.25 11.91
CA GLY A 94 0.38 11.51 12.53
C GLY A 94 -0.26 12.77 11.95
N GLU A 95 -1.19 12.63 11.00
CA GLU A 95 -2.00 13.73 10.44
C GLU A 95 -3.42 13.27 10.11
N THR A 96 -4.32 14.21 9.85
CA THR A 96 -5.72 13.90 9.53
C THR A 96 -5.90 13.43 8.09
N ALA A 97 -6.97 12.68 7.84
CA ALA A 97 -7.35 12.29 6.48
C ALA A 97 -7.56 13.51 5.56
N ASP A 98 -8.18 14.57 6.09
CA ASP A 98 -8.44 15.81 5.34
C ASP A 98 -7.15 16.51 4.90
N SER A 99 -6.10 16.52 5.75
CA SER A 99 -4.77 17.05 5.39
C SER A 99 -4.20 16.36 4.16
N VAL A 100 -4.28 15.02 4.13
CA VAL A 100 -3.79 14.23 2.98
C VAL A 100 -4.61 14.50 1.73
N LEU A 101 -5.95 14.55 1.84
CA LEU A 101 -6.82 14.82 0.70
C LEU A 101 -6.62 16.23 0.12
N GLN A 102 -6.36 17.23 0.97
CA GLN A 102 -6.04 18.58 0.52
C GLN A 102 -4.72 18.61 -0.27
N ARG A 103 -3.67 17.95 0.25
CA ARG A 103 -2.39 17.82 -0.47
C ARG A 103 -2.52 17.03 -1.76
N GLN A 104 -3.35 15.99 -1.77
CA GLN A 104 -3.66 15.22 -2.98
C GLN A 104 -4.29 16.10 -4.06
N GLN A 105 -5.25 16.95 -3.70
CA GLN A 105 -5.90 17.88 -4.65
C GLN A 105 -4.89 18.89 -5.20
N GLN A 106 -4.04 19.47 -4.34
CA GLN A 106 -2.99 20.39 -4.76
C GLN A 106 -2.02 19.73 -5.74
N TRP A 107 -1.60 18.49 -5.47
CA TRP A 107 -0.72 17.73 -6.34
C TRP A 107 -1.34 17.51 -7.73
N ARG A 108 -2.64 17.19 -7.81
CA ARG A 108 -3.37 17.00 -9.09
C ARG A 108 -3.50 18.28 -9.91
N GLN A 109 -3.47 19.43 -9.24
CA GLN A 109 -3.59 20.75 -9.88
C GLN A 109 -2.23 21.36 -10.22
N ALA A 110 -1.14 20.81 -9.70
CA ALA A 110 0.19 21.28 -10.00
C ALA A 110 0.47 21.10 -11.51
N PRO A 111 1.05 22.11 -12.18
CA PRO A 111 1.48 21.97 -13.56
C PRO A 111 2.48 20.82 -13.69
N ILE A 112 2.34 20.01 -14.73
CA ILE A 112 3.39 19.06 -15.11
C ILE A 112 4.57 19.93 -15.57
N ALA A 113 5.63 19.98 -14.77
CA ALA A 113 6.88 20.64 -15.12
C ALA A 113 7.61 19.88 -16.23
#